data_AF-A0A1W9LM22-F1
#
_entry.id   AF-A0A1W9LM22-F1
#
_cell.length_a   1.000
_cell.length_b   1.000
_cell.length_c   1.000
_cell.angle_alpha   90.00
_cell.angle_beta   90.00
_cell.angle_gamma   90.00
#
_symmetry.space_group_name_H-M   'P 1'
#
loop_
_entity.id
_entity.type
_entity.pdbx_description
1 polymer ?
#
loop_
_entity_poly.entity_id
_entity_poly.type
_entity_poly.pdbx_seq_one_letter_code
_entity_poly.pdbx_strand_id
1 'polypeptide(L)'
;MINFKQEQLIGEIVSYVTGKFPEIKLIGITESPEDPESLWIRVTSPDDEVRRSELMDYACDKSMDILEDYGYHMLVMPTRKHAELAA
;
A
#
# COMPACT_ATOMS: atom_id res chain seq x y z
N MET A 1 -0.57 -8.05 -14.45
CA MET A 1 -2.04 -8.29 -14.48
C MET A 1 -2.48 -8.81 -13.13
N ILE A 2 -3.40 -8.13 -12.45
CA ILE A 2 -3.87 -8.49 -11.10
C ILE A 2 -4.87 -9.64 -11.20
N ASN A 3 -4.69 -10.69 -10.40
CA ASN A 3 -5.61 -11.83 -10.34
C ASN A 3 -6.66 -11.67 -9.23
N PHE A 4 -7.68 -12.52 -9.24
CA PHE A 4 -8.80 -12.49 -8.28
C PHE A 4 -8.36 -12.50 -6.81
N LYS A 5 -7.34 -13.30 -6.45
CA LYS A 5 -6.84 -13.35 -5.08
C LYS A 5 -6.08 -12.07 -4.72
N GLN A 6 -5.31 -11.52 -5.64
CA GLN A 6 -4.63 -10.24 -5.43
C GLN A 6 -5.63 -9.09 -5.24
N GLU A 7 -6.73 -9.04 -6.01
CA GLU A 7 -7.81 -8.05 -5.82
C GLU A 7 -8.43 -8.14 -4.41
N GLN A 8 -8.72 -9.36 -3.94
CA GLN A 8 -9.22 -9.58 -2.59
C GLN A 8 -8.24 -9.05 -1.53
N LEU A 9 -6.95 -9.42 -1.64
CA LEU A 9 -5.92 -9.04 -0.69
C LEU A 9 -5.64 -7.53 -0.68
N ILE A 10 -5.71 -6.87 -1.85
CA ILE A 10 -5.67 -5.41 -1.95
C ILE A 10 -6.82 -4.78 -1.17
N GLY A 11 -8.04 -5.31 -1.29
CA GLY A 11 -9.18 -4.83 -0.52
C GLY A 11 -9.00 -5.02 0.99
N GLU A 12 -8.45 -6.16 1.40
CA GLU A 12 -8.17 -6.47 2.80
C GLU A 12 -7.12 -5.52 3.39
N ILE A 13 -5.98 -5.32 2.74
CA ILE A 13 -4.92 -4.46 3.25
C ILE A 13 -5.35 -2.98 3.27
N VAL A 14 -6.09 -2.51 2.26
CA VAL A 14 -6.65 -1.14 2.26
C VAL A 14 -7.61 -0.95 3.43
N SER A 15 -8.51 -1.91 3.67
CA SER A 15 -9.43 -1.86 4.82
C SER A 15 -8.68 -1.90 6.16
N TYR A 16 -7.64 -2.73 6.24
CA TYR A 16 -6.79 -2.86 7.41
C TYR A 16 -6.07 -1.53 7.76
N VAL A 17 -5.45 -0.87 6.77
CA VAL A 17 -4.75 0.39 7.01
C VAL A 17 -5.72 1.55 7.27
N THR A 18 -6.80 1.66 6.51
CA THR A 18 -7.79 2.75 6.70
C THR A 18 -8.56 2.62 8.01
N GLY A 19 -8.67 1.42 8.59
CA GLY A 19 -9.23 1.22 9.91
C GLY A 19 -8.45 1.91 11.03
N LYS A 20 -7.12 2.02 10.91
CA LYS A 20 -6.23 2.71 11.88
C LYS A 20 -5.85 4.13 11.47
N PHE A 21 -5.81 4.39 10.16
CA PHE A 21 -5.42 5.67 9.57
C PHE A 21 -6.56 6.19 8.67
N PRO A 22 -7.69 6.64 9.24
CA PRO A 22 -8.86 7.08 8.46
C PRO A 22 -8.60 8.31 7.58
N GLU A 23 -7.52 9.05 7.84
CA GLU A 23 -7.08 10.20 7.06
C GLU A 23 -6.51 9.81 5.68
N ILE A 24 -6.04 8.57 5.51
CA ILE A 24 -5.43 8.13 4.25
C ILE A 24 -6.50 7.67 3.26
N LYS A 25 -6.23 7.90 1.97
CA LYS A 25 -7.12 7.52 0.86
C LYS A 25 -6.35 6.74 -0.18
N LEU A 26 -6.98 5.71 -0.76
CA LEU A 26 -6.42 5.00 -1.89
C LEU A 26 -6.33 5.95 -3.10
N ILE A 27 -5.15 5.98 -3.71
CA ILE A 27 -4.87 6.67 -4.95
C ILE A 27 -5.05 5.70 -6.12
N GLY A 28 -4.47 4.51 -6.01
CA GLY A 28 -4.49 3.50 -7.05
C GLY A 28 -3.43 2.43 -6.83
N ILE A 29 -3.39 1.45 -7.73
CA ILE A 29 -2.45 0.33 -7.69
C ILE A 29 -1.55 0.41 -8.91
N THR A 30 -0.25 0.18 -8.73
CA THR A 30 0.72 0.11 -9.83
C THR A 30 1.67 -1.06 -9.60
N GLU A 31 2.27 -1.56 -10.67
CA GLU A 31 3.45 -2.41 -10.56
C GLU A 31 4.63 -1.56 -10.04
N SER A 32 5.51 -2.18 -9.25
CA SER A 32 6.73 -1.53 -8.79
C SER A 32 7.64 -1.24 -9.99
N PRO A 33 8.27 -0.05 -10.07
CA PRO A 33 9.25 0.24 -11.11
C PRO A 33 10.51 -0.64 -11.00
N GLU A 34 10.77 -1.22 -9.83
CA GLU A 34 11.94 -2.07 -9.56
C GLU A 34 11.68 -3.55 -9.87
N ASP A 35 10.44 -3.99 -9.70
CA ASP A 35 10.02 -5.38 -9.91
C ASP A 35 8.55 -5.44 -10.37
N PRO A 36 8.28 -5.79 -11.64
CA PRO A 36 6.93 -5.88 -12.17
C PRO A 36 6.02 -6.90 -11.46
N GLU A 37 6.57 -7.89 -10.76
CA GLU A 37 5.78 -8.85 -9.97
C GLU A 37 5.29 -8.27 -8.64
N SER A 38 5.91 -7.18 -8.19
CA SER A 38 5.57 -6.47 -6.96
C SER A 38 4.50 -5.41 -7.20
N LEU A 39 3.48 -5.35 -6.35
CA LEU A 39 2.42 -4.35 -6.43
C LEU A 39 2.60 -3.24 -5.40
N TRP A 40 2.50 -1.99 -5.83
CA TRP A 40 2.44 -0.82 -4.98
C TRP A 40 1.00 -0.32 -4.85
N ILE A 41 0.51 -0.35 -3.63
CA ILE A 41 -0.80 0.15 -3.21
C ILE A 41 -0.60 1.60 -2.78
N ARG A 42 -0.80 2.53 -3.70
CA ARG A 42 -0.54 3.95 -3.44
C ARG A 42 -1.67 4.55 -2.63
N VAL A 43 -1.30 5.21 -1.53
CA VAL A 43 -2.23 5.93 -0.66
C VAL A 43 -1.74 7.35 -0.41
N THR A 44 -2.63 8.27 -0.04
CA THR A 44 -2.20 9.61 0.37
C THR A 44 -1.32 9.52 1.62
N SER A 45 -0.17 10.18 1.60
CA SER A 45 0.69 10.28 2.79
C SER A 45 0.04 11.15 3.87
N PRO A 46 0.13 10.76 5.16
CA PRO A 46 -0.04 11.69 6.27
C PRO A 46 0.93 12.87 6.15
N ASP A 47 0.53 14.04 6.65
CA ASP A 47 1.37 15.25 6.67
C ASP A 47 2.46 15.18 7.74
N ASP A 48 2.17 14.48 8.86
CA ASP A 48 3.12 14.27 9.94
C ASP A 48 4.04 13.08 9.66
N GLU A 49 5.35 13.29 9.80
CA GLU A 49 6.36 12.27 9.48
C GLU A 49 6.35 11.09 10.44
N VAL A 50 6.06 11.32 11.72
CA VAL A 50 5.94 10.22 12.70
C VAL A 50 4.75 9.35 12.33
N ARG A 51 3.61 9.98 12.02
CA ARG A 51 2.41 9.29 11.55
C ARG A 51 2.63 8.53 10.24
N ARG A 52 3.41 9.09 9.32
CA ARG A 52 3.83 8.39 8.08
C ARG A 52 4.66 7.16 8.39
N SER A 53 5.61 7.24 9.34
CA SER A 53 6.40 6.09 9.77
C SER A 53 5.51 5.02 10.39
N GLU A 54 4.59 5.40 11.30
CA GLU A 54 3.64 4.46 11.91
C GLU A 54 2.76 3.74 10.87
N LEU A 55 2.33 4.46 9.82
CA LEU A 55 1.57 3.88 8.71
C LEU A 55 2.40 2.83 7.98
N MET A 56 3.66 3.15 7.67
CA MET A 56 4.55 2.23 6.97
C MET A 56 4.80 0.97 7.80
N ASP A 57 5.14 1.12 9.09
CA ASP A 57 5.40 -0.01 9.98
C ASP A 57 4.15 -0.90 10.10
N TYR A 58 2.99 -0.28 10.35
CA TYR A 58 1.72 -1.01 10.47
C TYR A 58 1.30 -1.72 9.18
N ALA A 59 1.51 -1.08 8.02
CA ALA A 59 1.22 -1.72 6.75
C ALA A 59 2.19 -2.86 6.43
N CYS A 60 3.46 -2.74 6.85
CA CYS A 60 4.49 -3.75 6.65
C CYS A 60 4.10 -5.09 7.28
N ASP A 61 3.55 -5.08 8.50
CA ASP A 61 3.07 -6.29 9.18
C ASP A 61 2.07 -7.06 8.29
N LYS A 62 1.05 -6.37 7.77
CA LYS A 62 0.04 -7.01 6.92
C LYS A 62 0.58 -7.44 5.56
N SER A 63 1.50 -6.65 4.98
CA SER A 63 2.19 -7.01 3.74
C SER A 63 3.05 -8.27 3.90
N MET A 64 3.72 -8.43 5.05
CA MET A 64 4.51 -9.62 5.35
C MET A 64 3.62 -10.86 5.52
N ASP A 65 2.49 -10.76 6.23
CA ASP A 65 1.50 -11.85 6.29
C ASP A 65 1.08 -12.30 4.88
N ILE A 66 0.81 -11.35 3.99
CA ILE A 66 0.37 -11.64 2.61
C ILE A 66 1.48 -12.35 1.81
N LEU A 67 2.72 -11.90 1.97
CA LEU A 67 3.87 -12.50 1.32
C LEU A 67 4.09 -13.94 1.81
N GLU A 68 4.04 -14.17 3.12
CA GLU A 68 4.27 -15.49 3.72
C GLU A 68 3.15 -16.49 3.41
N ASP A 69 1.88 -16.05 3.49
CA ASP A 69 0.73 -16.94 3.30
C ASP A 69 0.42 -17.22 1.81
N TYR A 70 0.68 -16.25 0.93
CA TYR A 70 0.22 -16.30 -0.47
C TYR A 70 1.31 -16.09 -1.52
N GLY A 71 2.53 -15.70 -1.12
CA GLY A 71 3.63 -15.45 -2.04
C GLY A 71 3.50 -14.16 -2.88
N TYR A 72 2.56 -13.27 -2.53
CA TYR A 72 2.39 -12.01 -3.26
C TYR A 72 3.14 -10.87 -2.57
N HIS A 73 4.07 -10.26 -3.29
CA HIS A 73 4.76 -9.07 -2.79
C HIS A 73 3.91 -7.82 -3.06
N MET A 74 3.36 -7.23 -2.00
CA MET A 74 2.51 -6.03 -2.06
C MET A 74 2.95 -5.03 -1.00
N LEU A 75 3.08 -3.76 -1.37
CA LEU A 75 3.55 -2.71 -0.47
C LEU A 75 2.57 -1.54 -0.46
N VAL A 76 2.24 -1.03 0.73
CA VAL A 76 1.51 0.24 0.86
C VAL A 76 2.52 1.38 0.71
N MET A 77 2.28 2.26 -0.25
CA MET A 77 3.19 3.33 -0.62
C MET A 77 2.55 4.70 -0.36
N PRO A 78 2.84 5.35 0.78
CA PRO A 78 2.40 6.70 1.05
C PRO A 78 3.01 7.68 0.03
N THR A 79 2.15 8.30 -0.77
CA THR A 79 2.54 9.24 -1.82
C THR A 79 2.08 10.64 -1.42
N ARG A 80 3.02 11.60 -1.40
CA ARG A 80 2.68 13.01 -1.20
C ARG A 80 2.05 13.57 -2.47
N LYS A 81 1.02 14.41 -2.35
CA LYS A 81 0.29 15.03 -3.48
C LYS A 81 1.17 15.71 -4.53
N HIS A 82 2.35 16.22 -4.18
CA HIS A 82 3.26 16.85 -5.16
C HIS A 82 4.01 15.85 -6.04
N ALA A 83 4.14 14.59 -5.62
CA ALA A 83 4.83 13.56 -6.40
C ALA A 83 4.00 13.06 -7.60
N GLU A 84 2.67 13.20 -7.56
CA GLU A 84 1.78 12.80 -8.67
C GLU A 84 1.78 13.76 -9.87
N LEU A 85 2.28 15.00 -9.70
CA LEU A 85 2.35 15.99 -10.77
C LEU A 85 3.66 15.93 -11.58
N ALA A 86 4.59 15.05 -11.19
CA ALA A 86 5.92 14.93 -11.79
C ALA A 86 6.16 13.58 -12.49
N ALA A 87 5.16 12.69 -12.52
CA ALA A 87 5.18 11.39 -13.20
C ALA A 87 4.12 11.35 -14.30
#